data_AF-A0A6B3FM56-F1
#
_entry.id   AF-A0A6B3FM56-F1
#
_cell.length_a   1.000
_cell.length_b   1.000
_cell.length_c   1.000
_cell.angle_alpha   90.00
_cell.angle_beta   90.00
_cell.angle_gamma   90.00
#
_symmetry.space_group_name_H-M   'P 1'
#
loop_
_entity.id
_entity.type
_entity.pdbx_description
1 polymer ?
#
loop_
_entity_poly.entity_id
_entity_poly.type
_entity_poly.pdbx_seq_one_letter_code
_entity_poly.pdbx_strand_id
1 'polypeptide(L)' 'ARALSEAMERRGLSANALATASGVNRQVISNILAGTVWPDMFTLASLEESLEEMLWPQHTKWPTGDDGARHQP' A
#
# COMPACT_ATOMS: atom_id res chain seq x y z
N ALA A 1 -0.54 -6.72 6.15
CA ALA A 1 -0.86 -6.36 7.54
C ALA A 1 0.22 -5.47 8.17
N ARG A 2 1.43 -5.98 8.47
CA ARG A 2 2.46 -5.26 9.24
C ARG A 2 2.85 -3.88 8.67
N ALA A 3 3.28 -3.81 7.41
CA ALA A 3 3.69 -2.55 6.78
C ALA A 3 2.57 -1.48 6.84
N LEU A 4 1.33 -1.88 6.60
CA LEU A 4 0.16 -1.00 6.69
C LEU A 4 -0.06 -0.48 8.12
N SER A 5 0.02 -1.34 9.14
CA SER A 5 -0.13 -0.94 10.54
C SER A 5 0.95 0.07 10.94
N GLU A 6 2.21 -0.21 10.61
CA GLU A 6 3.33 0.65 10.96
C GLU A 6 3.25 2.01 10.24
N ALA A 7 2.81 2.04 8.97
CA ALA A 7 2.61 3.28 8.21
C ALA A 7 1.46 4.12 8.81
N MET A 8 0.36 3.48 9.20
CA MET A 8 -0.75 4.13 9.89
C MET A 8 -0.31 4.73 11.24
N GLU A 9 0.48 4.00 12.01
CA GLU A 9 1.05 4.47 13.28
C GLU A 9 1.97 5.68 13.09
N ARG A 10 2.89 5.63 12.11
CA ARG A 10 3.79 6.75 11.75
C ARG A 10 3.01 8.01 11.38
N ARG A 11 1.89 7.86 10.66
CA ARG A 11 1.03 8.97 10.22
C ARG A 11 -0.02 9.38 11.25
N GLY A 12 -0.18 8.64 12.36
CA GLY A 12 -1.24 8.89 13.34
C GLY A 12 -2.65 8.67 12.78
N LEU A 13 -2.80 7.81 11.76
CA LEU A 13 -4.07 7.58 11.08
C LEU A 13 -4.83 6.39 11.68
N SER A 14 -6.11 6.60 11.97
CA SER A 14 -7.04 5.49 12.24
C SER A 14 -7.51 4.84 10.93
N ALA A 15 -8.05 3.62 11.02
CA ALA A 15 -8.64 2.95 9.85
C ALA A 15 -9.80 3.77 9.24
N ASN A 16 -10.52 4.56 10.04
CA ASN A 16 -11.55 5.46 9.53
C ASN A 16 -10.95 6.62 8.74
N ALA A 17 -9.92 7.26 9.29
CA ALA A 17 -9.25 8.37 8.63
C ALA A 17 -8.62 7.92 7.30
N LEU A 18 -7.99 6.74 7.29
CA LEU A 18 -7.41 6.15 6.08
C LEU A 18 -8.49 5.76 5.05
N ALA A 19 -9.64 5.22 5.49
CA ALA A 19 -10.75 4.92 4.59
C ALA A 19 -11.26 6.19 3.88
N THR A 20 -11.42 7.29 4.63
CA THR A 20 -11.83 8.59 4.08
C THR A 20 -10.79 9.14 3.11
N ALA A 21 -9.49 9.04 3.44
CA ALA A 21 -8.42 9.57 2.60
C ALA A 21 -8.23 8.77 1.30
N SER A 22 -8.28 7.44 1.39
CA SER A 22 -7.98 6.53 0.27
C SER A 22 -9.19 6.16 -0.59
N GLY A 23 -10.41 6.44 -0.12
CA GLY A 23 -11.63 5.93 -0.73
C GLY A 23 -11.82 4.41 -0.58
N VAL A 24 -10.88 3.72 0.07
CA VAL A 24 -10.97 2.28 0.33
C VAL A 24 -11.95 2.05 1.49
N ASN A 25 -12.81 1.04 1.34
CA ASN A 25 -13.75 0.66 2.38
C ASN A 25 -13.02 0.31 3.69
N ARG A 26 -13.44 0.93 4.80
CA ARG A 26 -12.92 0.68 6.16
C ARG A 26 -12.87 -0.82 6.50
N GLN A 27 -13.88 -1.61 6.13
CA GLN A 27 -13.91 -3.05 6.39
C GLN A 27 -12.79 -3.79 5.64
N VAL A 28 -12.47 -3.36 4.42
CA VAL A 28 -11.34 -3.91 3.65
C VAL A 28 -10.03 -3.60 4.35
N ILE A 29 -9.83 -2.37 4.82
CA ILE A 29 -8.65 -1.99 5.62
C ILE A 29 -8.55 -2.85 6.89
N SER A 30 -9.64 -3.03 7.63
CA SER A 30 -9.67 -3.90 8.81
C SER A 30 -9.32 -5.35 8.48
N ASN A 31 -9.83 -5.90 7.39
CA ASN A 31 -9.51 -7.26 6.96
C ASN A 31 -8.04 -7.43 6.54
N ILE A 32 -7.45 -6.42 5.87
CA ILE A 32 -6.03 -6.42 5.50
C ILE A 32 -5.13 -6.34 6.74
N LEU A 33 -5.53 -5.52 7.73
CA LEU A 33 -4.84 -5.42 9.02
C LEU A 33 -4.92 -6.73 9.81
N ALA A 34 -6.08 -7.39 9.79
CA ALA A 34 -6.27 -8.70 10.39
C ALA A 34 -5.58 -9.84 9.62
N GLY A 35 -5.07 -9.59 8.41
CA GLY A 35 -4.44 -10.59 7.55
C GLY A 35 -5.43 -11.61 6.95
N THR A 36 -6.73 -11.31 6.96
CA THR A 36 -7.77 -12.22 6.44
C THR A 36 -7.99 -12.06 4.94
N VAL A 37 -7.54 -10.94 4.37
CA VAL A 37 -7.57 -10.70 2.92
C VAL A 37 -6.27 -10.06 2.46
N TRP A 38 -5.96 -10.24 1.18
CA TRP A 38 -4.89 -9.54 0.50
C TRP A 38 -5.50 -8.45 -0.39
N PRO A 39 -4.97 -7.21 -0.39
CA PRO A 39 -5.49 -6.15 -1.24
C PRO A 39 -5.19 -6.43 -2.71
N ASP A 40 -6.09 -6.06 -3.60
CA ASP A 40 -5.75 -5.96 -5.02
C ASP A 40 -4.79 -4.78 -5.29
N MET A 41 -4.23 -4.71 -6.50
CA MET A 41 -3.25 -3.68 -6.86
C MET A 41 -3.81 -2.26 -6.81
N PHE A 42 -5.10 -2.08 -7.09
CA PHE A 42 -5.74 -0.77 -7.04
C PHE A 42 -5.87 -0.30 -5.60
N THR A 43 -6.38 -1.17 -4.73
CA THR A 43 -6.48 -0.95 -3.29
C THR A 43 -5.11 -0.66 -2.68
N LEU A 44 -4.08 -1.43 -3.05
CA LEU A 44 -2.72 -1.19 -2.59
C LEU A 44 -2.23 0.21 -3.00
N ALA A 45 -2.38 0.58 -4.28
CA ALA A 45 -1.96 1.88 -4.79
C ALA A 45 -2.69 3.04 -4.10
N SER A 46 -4.01 2.94 -3.90
CA SER A 46 -4.79 3.98 -3.20
C SER A 46 -4.36 4.16 -1.74
N LEU A 47 -4.01 3.06 -1.05
CA LEU A 47 -3.49 3.14 0.31
C LEU A 47 -2.09 3.77 0.34
N GLU A 48 -1.21 3.37 -0.59
CA GLU A 48 0.16 3.93 -0.69
C GLU A 48 0.15 5.42 -1.02
N GLU A 49 -0.72 5.86 -1.93
CA GLU A 49 -0.91 7.27 -2.26
C GLU A 49 -1.38 8.07 -1.04
N SER A 50 -2.36 7.55 -0.30
CA SER A 50 -2.93 8.23 0.87
C SER A 50 -1.96 8.27 2.06
N LEU A 51 -1.11 7.27 2.19
CA LEU A 51 -0.08 7.21 3.23
C LEU A 51 1.21 7.91 2.80
N GLU A 52 1.32 8.32 1.53
CA GLU A 52 2.53 8.70 0.81
C GLU A 52 3.73 7.80 1.17
N GLU A 53 3.46 6.50 1.31
CA GLU A 53 4.42 5.51 1.76
C GLU A 53 4.23 4.20 1.00
N MET A 54 5.33 3.60 0.56
CA MET A 54 5.32 2.33 -0.14
C MET A 54 5.15 1.18 0.84
N LEU A 55 4.02 0.46 0.74
CA LEU A 55 3.67 -0.67 1.59
C LEU A 55 4.23 -1.98 1.04
N TRP A 56 4.34 -2.09 -0.29
CA TRP A 56 4.95 -3.25 -0.95
C TRP A 56 6.37 -2.92 -1.43
N PRO A 57 7.41 -3.55 -0.87
CA PRO A 57 8.78 -3.21 -1.23
C PRO A 57 9.10 -3.55 -2.70
N GLN A 58 9.77 -2.62 -3.38
CA GLN A 58 10.49 -2.84 -4.65
C GLN A 58 9.64 -3.15 -5.89
N HIS A 59 8.31 -3.07 -5.84
CA HIS A 59 7.47 -3.31 -7.04
C HIS A 59 7.62 -2.23 -8.13
N THR A 60 8.20 -1.08 -7.80
CA THR A 60 8.52 0.00 -8.75
C THR A 60 9.99 -0.03 -9.22
N LYS A 61 10.82 -0.90 -8.62
CA LYS A 61 12.23 -1.05 -8.97
C LYS A 61 12.39 -2.15 -10.00
N TRP A 62 12.23 -1.80 -11.27
CA TRP A 62 12.68 -2.67 -12.35
C TRP A 62 14.18 -2.59 -12.56
N PRO A 63 14.86 -3.74 -12.80
CA PRO A 63 16.25 -3.73 -13.20
C PRO A 63 16.39 -2.92 -14.49
N THR A 64 17.33 -1.97 -14.46
CA THR A 64 17.73 -1.25 -15.66
C THR A 64 18.66 -2.15 -16.44
N GLY A 65 18.31 -2.45 -17.70
CA GLY A 65 19.20 -3.18 -18.61
C GLY A 65 20.39 -2.32 -19.02
N ASP A 66 21.39 -2.94 -19.63
CA ASP A 66 22.57 -2.24 -20.18
C ASP A 66 22.20 -1.20 -21.27
N ASP A 67 20.98 -1.30 -21.82
CA ASP A 67 20.36 -0.39 -22.77
C ASP A 67 19.70 0.84 -22.12
N GLY A 68 19.72 0.95 -20.79
CA GLY A 68 19.06 2.02 -20.04
C GLY A 68 17.53 1.87 -19.94
N ALA A 69 16.96 0.80 -20.50
CA ALA A 69 15.54 0.53 -20.42
C ALA A 69 15.19 -0.20 -19.10
N ARG A 70 13.99 0.06 -18.57
CA ARG A 70 13.47 -0.67 -17.40
C ARG A 70 12.76 -1.92 -17.90
N HIS A 71 13.25 -3.09 -17.51
CA HIS A 71 12.68 -4.37 -17.92
C HIS A 71 11.83 -4.97 -16.81
N GLN A 72 10.68 -5.55 -17.18
CA GLN A 72 9.92 -6.40 -16.27
C GLN A 72 10.76 -7.65 -15.96
N PRO A 73 10.88 -8.07 -14.68
CA PRO A 73 11.57 -9.32 -14.33
C PRO A 73 10.89 -10.54 -14.96
#